data_AF-A0A9N9DDF1-F1
#
_entry.id   AF-A0A9N9DDF1-F1
#
_cell.length_a   1.000
_cell.length_b   1.000
_cell.length_c   1.000
_cell.angle_alpha   90.00
_cell.angle_beta   90.00
_cell.angle_gamma   90.00
#
_symmetry.space_group_name_H-M   'P 1'
#
loop_
_entity.id
_entity.type
_entity.pdbx_description
1 polymer ?
#
loop_
_entity_poly.entity_id
_entity_poly.type
_entity_poly.pdbx_seq_one_letter_code
_entity_poly.pdbx_strand_id
1 'polypeptide(L)'
;MLIRPTLKELETYGSPDFTIYNAGAFPANRYTTGMTSTTSVALNFHTNEMVILGTEYAANEGHKGDVSIFFGLSGTGKTTLSADPKRLLIGDDEHCWSDDGIFNIEGGCYAKCIGLSSDKEPEIYNAIRFGSVLENVVYDRHTRIVNYDDSSLTENTRCAYPIEYIPNAKLPCISSGHPKNIILLTCDAYGVLPPVSKLSPAQAMYHFISGYTAKIAGTEEGVTEPEATFSACFGQPFLVLHPARYAKMLAEKMKQHSADAWLINTGWQGGAYGVGERIKLKYSRAIIDSIHSGELSKAEYESYGVFNLQIPKSCTGVPSDILNPSRTWKGSGEEFKHTRNSLAERFIKNFKSYEDQATSEILSAGPVIS
;
A
#
# COMPACT_ATOMS: atom_id res chain seq x y z
N MET A 1 -18.54 -5.82 3.82
CA MET A 1 -17.56 -5.10 2.99
C MET A 1 -18.16 -3.89 2.32
N LEU A 2 -19.36 -3.92 1.77
CA LEU A 2 -20.01 -2.69 1.26
C LEU A 2 -20.76 -1.90 2.35
N ILE A 3 -21.06 -0.64 2.05
CA ILE A 3 -21.88 0.25 2.87
C ILE A 3 -23.30 -0.33 2.94
N ARG A 4 -23.83 -0.52 4.15
CA ARG A 4 -25.18 -1.05 4.35
C ARG A 4 -26.21 0.07 4.15
N PRO A 5 -27.17 -0.07 3.22
CA PRO A 5 -28.25 0.90 3.11
C PRO A 5 -29.12 0.89 4.38
N THR A 6 -29.67 2.04 4.73
CA THR A 6 -30.72 2.15 5.75
C THR A 6 -31.99 1.44 5.29
N LEU A 7 -32.89 1.11 6.22
CA LEU A 7 -34.18 0.48 5.89
C LEU A 7 -34.99 1.31 4.87
N LYS A 8 -34.95 2.64 4.99
CA LYS A 8 -35.63 3.55 4.05
C LYS A 8 -35.00 3.52 2.65
N GLU A 9 -33.67 3.44 2.57
CA GLU A 9 -32.98 3.32 1.28
C GLU A 9 -33.27 1.95 0.63
N LEU A 10 -33.41 0.88 1.42
CA LEU A 10 -33.82 -0.44 0.92
C LEU A 10 -35.24 -0.43 0.35
N GLU A 11 -36.17 0.26 1.01
CA GLU A 11 -37.57 0.39 0.53
C GLU A 11 -37.65 1.04 -0.86
N THR A 12 -36.70 1.93 -1.18
CA THR A 12 -36.64 2.65 -2.46
C THR A 12 -35.43 2.28 -3.30
N TYR A 13 -34.78 1.13 -3.05
CA TYR A 13 -33.50 0.78 -3.69
C TYR A 13 -33.63 0.65 -5.21
N GLY A 14 -34.79 0.17 -5.69
CA GLY A 14 -35.04 0.00 -7.12
C GLY A 14 -34.15 -1.06 -7.75
N SER A 15 -33.71 -0.79 -8.99
CA SER A 15 -32.77 -1.65 -9.71
C SER A 15 -31.33 -1.28 -9.35
N PRO A 16 -30.43 -2.25 -9.16
CA PRO A 16 -29.03 -1.95 -8.86
C PRO A 16 -28.37 -1.24 -10.05
N ASP A 17 -27.56 -0.21 -9.76
CA ASP A 17 -26.72 0.44 -10.78
C ASP A 17 -25.68 -0.53 -11.35
N PHE A 18 -25.14 -1.41 -10.50
CA PHE A 18 -24.20 -2.47 -10.85
C PHE A 18 -24.56 -3.80 -10.16
N THR A 19 -24.36 -4.92 -10.87
CA THR A 19 -24.52 -6.28 -10.30
C THR A 19 -23.16 -6.95 -10.16
N ILE A 20 -22.84 -7.43 -8.95
CA ILE A 20 -21.61 -8.19 -8.67
C ILE A 20 -21.93 -9.68 -8.72
N TYR A 21 -21.29 -10.41 -9.64
CA TYR A 21 -21.31 -11.88 -9.62
C TYR A 21 -20.05 -12.37 -8.94
N ASN A 22 -20.17 -12.75 -7.67
CA ASN A 22 -19.04 -13.32 -6.93
C ASN A 22 -18.94 -14.83 -7.20
N ALA A 23 -18.02 -15.19 -8.10
CA ALA A 23 -17.63 -16.57 -8.38
C ALA A 23 -16.22 -16.89 -7.85
N GLY A 24 -15.79 -16.25 -6.76
CA GLY A 24 -14.42 -16.35 -6.23
C GLY A 24 -13.92 -17.75 -5.89
N ALA A 25 -14.82 -18.71 -5.68
CA ALA A 25 -14.47 -20.13 -5.50
C ALA A 25 -14.02 -20.83 -6.79
N PHE A 26 -14.21 -20.20 -7.96
CA PHE A 26 -13.82 -20.73 -9.26
C PHE A 26 -12.61 -19.95 -9.80
N PRO A 27 -11.46 -20.61 -10.04
CA PRO A 27 -10.28 -19.93 -10.56
C PRO A 27 -10.55 -19.41 -11.97
N ALA A 28 -10.09 -18.19 -12.26
CA ALA A 28 -10.12 -17.68 -13.63
C ALA A 28 -9.32 -18.61 -14.55
N ASN A 29 -9.89 -18.93 -15.71
CA ASN A 29 -9.20 -19.75 -16.70
C ASN A 29 -8.03 -18.95 -17.29
N ARG A 30 -6.80 -19.30 -16.91
CA ARG A 30 -5.55 -18.67 -17.40
C ARG A 30 -5.34 -18.77 -18.92
N TYR A 31 -6.11 -19.61 -19.60
CA TYR A 31 -6.08 -19.74 -21.07
C TYR A 31 -7.07 -18.80 -21.78
N THR A 32 -7.92 -18.09 -21.03
CA THR A 32 -8.76 -17.03 -21.58
C THR A 32 -7.90 -15.85 -22.02
N THR A 33 -8.12 -15.35 -23.24
CA THR A 33 -7.42 -14.19 -23.78
C THR A 33 -7.54 -12.99 -22.83
N GLY A 34 -6.39 -12.44 -22.42
CA GLY A 34 -6.32 -11.29 -21.50
C GLY A 34 -6.21 -11.64 -20.01
N MET A 35 -6.39 -12.91 -19.62
CA MET A 35 -6.18 -13.37 -18.25
C MET A 35 -4.73 -13.80 -18.03
N THR A 36 -4.04 -13.15 -17.09
CA THR A 36 -2.62 -13.40 -16.80
C THR A 36 -2.39 -14.09 -15.45
N SER A 37 -3.43 -14.27 -14.65
CA SER A 37 -3.37 -14.93 -13.34
C SER A 37 -4.67 -15.65 -13.01
N THR A 38 -4.71 -16.34 -11.87
CA THR A 38 -5.93 -16.94 -11.29
C THR A 38 -6.86 -15.89 -10.66
N THR A 39 -6.42 -14.63 -10.60
CA THR A 39 -7.11 -13.46 -10.07
C THR A 39 -7.49 -12.51 -11.22
N SER A 40 -8.75 -12.08 -11.27
CA SER A 40 -9.32 -11.14 -12.24
C SER A 40 -10.39 -10.25 -11.60
N VAL A 41 -10.22 -8.93 -11.70
CA VAL A 41 -11.34 -7.99 -11.54
C VAL A 41 -11.76 -7.53 -12.93
N ALA A 42 -12.88 -8.06 -13.43
CA ALA A 42 -13.42 -7.72 -14.74
C ALA A 42 -14.63 -6.79 -14.58
N LEU A 43 -14.59 -5.64 -15.24
CA LEU A 43 -15.67 -4.66 -15.28
C LEU A 43 -16.25 -4.62 -16.69
N ASN A 44 -17.57 -4.79 -16.81
CA ASN A 44 -18.31 -4.57 -18.05
C ASN A 44 -19.20 -3.34 -17.91
N PHE A 45 -18.74 -2.21 -18.44
CA PHE A 45 -19.47 -0.93 -18.41
C PHE A 45 -20.70 -0.90 -19.32
N HIS A 46 -20.86 -1.83 -20.26
CA HIS A 46 -22.08 -1.91 -21.08
C HIS A 46 -23.23 -2.57 -20.32
N THR A 47 -22.93 -3.62 -19.54
CA THR A 47 -23.94 -4.36 -18.77
C THR A 47 -24.00 -3.94 -17.31
N ASN A 48 -23.12 -3.03 -16.87
CA ASN A 48 -22.91 -2.64 -15.48
C ASN A 48 -22.68 -3.83 -14.55
N GLU A 49 -21.74 -4.70 -14.94
CA GLU A 49 -21.41 -5.91 -14.19
C GLU A 49 -19.95 -5.88 -13.74
N MET A 50 -19.70 -6.39 -12.54
CA MET A 50 -18.36 -6.58 -11.99
C MET A 50 -18.16 -8.02 -11.53
N VAL A 51 -17.03 -8.60 -11.91
CA VAL A 51 -16.52 -9.88 -11.39
C VAL A 51 -15.25 -9.55 -10.60
N ILE A 52 -15.18 -9.93 -9.32
CA ILE A 52 -14.12 -9.47 -8.41
C ILE A 52 -13.22 -10.62 -7.97
N LEU A 53 -11.90 -10.40 -8.03
CA LEU A 53 -10.86 -11.20 -7.39
C LEU A 53 -9.66 -10.28 -6.95
N GLY A 54 -9.39 -10.09 -5.65
CA GLY A 54 -8.05 -9.84 -5.02
C GLY A 54 -7.29 -8.47 -5.00
N THR A 55 -7.79 -7.32 -4.48
CA THR A 55 -7.10 -5.97 -4.44
C THR A 55 -7.08 -5.23 -3.07
N GLU A 56 -6.20 -4.18 -2.88
CA GLU A 56 -6.08 -3.33 -1.64
C GLU A 56 -5.41 -1.89 -1.63
N TYR A 57 -5.97 -0.83 -0.98
CA TYR A 57 -5.51 0.61 -0.73
C TYR A 57 -6.02 1.39 0.56
N ALA A 58 -5.19 2.06 1.41
CA ALA A 58 -5.69 2.69 2.68
C ALA A 58 -5.72 4.25 2.77
N ALA A 59 -6.56 4.85 3.64
CA ALA A 59 -6.56 6.29 3.96
C ALA A 59 -7.01 6.66 5.40
N ASN A 60 -6.45 7.76 5.96
CA ASN A 60 -6.83 8.31 7.29
C ASN A 60 -6.81 9.86 7.38
N GLU A 61 -7.47 10.42 8.39
CA GLU A 61 -7.63 11.85 8.64
C GLU A 61 -7.17 12.26 10.05
N GLY A 62 -6.38 13.33 10.15
CA GLY A 62 -5.96 13.92 11.43
C GLY A 62 -7.03 14.81 12.04
N HIS A 63 -6.89 15.14 13.33
CA HIS A 63 -7.84 16.01 14.05
C HIS A 63 -8.00 17.42 13.44
N LYS A 64 -7.06 17.87 12.60
CA LYS A 64 -7.14 19.16 11.90
C LYS A 64 -7.76 19.07 10.50
N GLY A 65 -8.30 17.90 10.12
CA GLY A 65 -8.85 17.63 8.80
C GLY A 65 -7.79 17.35 7.73
N ASP A 66 -6.52 17.21 8.10
CA ASP A 66 -5.45 16.84 7.19
C ASP A 66 -5.55 15.35 6.82
N VAL A 67 -5.63 15.04 5.53
CA VAL A 67 -5.81 13.66 5.02
C VAL A 67 -4.48 13.10 4.51
N SER A 68 -4.25 11.81 4.76
CA SER A 68 -3.14 11.03 4.19
C SER A 68 -3.68 9.81 3.44
N ILE A 69 -3.18 9.58 2.23
CA ILE A 69 -3.45 8.36 1.44
C ILE A 69 -2.21 7.47 1.45
N PHE A 70 -2.40 6.18 1.67
CA PHE A 70 -1.36 5.15 1.71
C PHE A 70 -1.55 4.16 0.57
N PHE A 71 -0.70 4.28 -0.45
CA PHE A 71 -0.57 3.29 -1.52
C PHE A 71 0.42 2.20 -1.13
N GLY A 72 0.15 0.96 -1.52
CA GLY A 72 1.06 -0.15 -1.25
C GLY A 72 0.39 -1.50 -1.55
N LEU A 73 1.18 -2.52 -1.88
CA LEU A 73 0.63 -3.87 -2.03
C LEU A 73 0.32 -4.50 -0.66
N SER A 74 -0.36 -5.64 -0.67
CA SER A 74 -0.62 -6.40 0.56
C SER A 74 0.70 -6.72 1.28
N GLY A 75 0.71 -6.63 2.62
CA GLY A 75 1.91 -6.88 3.43
C GLY A 75 2.94 -5.75 3.49
N THR A 76 2.74 -4.63 2.78
CA THR A 76 3.63 -3.45 2.84
C THR A 76 3.39 -2.55 4.07
N GLY A 77 2.40 -2.86 4.91
CA GLY A 77 2.10 -2.14 6.13
C GLY A 77 1.01 -1.07 6.03
N LYS A 78 0.23 -1.04 4.94
CA LYS A 78 -0.91 -0.11 4.76
C LYS A 78 -1.85 -0.08 5.96
N THR A 79 -2.52 -1.20 6.26
CA THR A 79 -3.51 -1.32 7.34
C THR A 79 -2.89 -0.97 8.69
N THR A 80 -1.67 -1.45 8.95
CA THR A 80 -0.95 -1.19 10.21
C THR A 80 -0.61 0.29 10.39
N LEU A 81 -0.24 1.01 9.33
CA LEU A 81 0.16 2.42 9.37
C LEU A 81 -1.03 3.39 9.23
N SER A 82 -2.12 2.97 8.57
CA SER A 82 -3.36 3.75 8.48
C SER A 82 -4.17 3.68 9.77
N ALA A 83 -4.13 2.55 10.49
CA ALA A 83 -4.62 2.39 11.85
C ALA A 83 -3.68 3.08 12.86
N ASP A 84 -3.67 4.40 12.82
CA ASP A 84 -2.99 5.26 13.78
C ASP A 84 -4.00 5.72 14.85
N PRO A 85 -3.77 5.43 16.15
CA PRO A 85 -4.69 5.84 17.22
C PRO A 85 -4.87 7.35 17.34
N LYS A 86 -3.98 8.17 16.74
CA LYS A 86 -4.06 9.64 16.73
C LYS A 86 -4.90 10.18 15.56
N ARG A 87 -5.41 9.32 14.68
CA ARG A 87 -6.08 9.68 13.44
C ARG A 87 -7.37 8.88 13.27
N LEU A 88 -8.31 9.45 12.53
CA LEU A 88 -9.55 8.77 12.18
C LEU A 88 -9.33 7.96 10.90
N LEU A 89 -9.59 6.65 10.94
CA LEU A 89 -9.51 5.77 9.77
C LEU A 89 -10.68 6.09 8.82
N ILE A 90 -10.39 6.41 7.56
CA ILE A 90 -11.42 6.59 6.53
C ILE A 90 -11.76 5.24 5.89
N GLY A 91 -10.74 4.44 5.58
CA GLY A 91 -10.86 3.06 5.14
C GLY A 91 -9.47 2.44 5.01
N ASP A 92 -9.39 1.12 4.99
CA ASP A 92 -8.14 0.39 4.83
C ASP A 92 -7.85 -0.01 3.38
N ASP A 93 -8.87 0.02 2.49
CA ASP A 93 -8.71 -0.63 1.19
C ASP A 93 -9.17 0.07 -0.10
N GLU A 94 -10.25 0.84 -0.17
CA GLU A 94 -10.59 1.45 -1.46
C GLU A 94 -11.09 2.89 -1.31
N HIS A 95 -10.40 3.85 -1.93
CA HIS A 95 -10.78 5.28 -1.85
C HIS A 95 -10.88 5.95 -3.22
N CYS A 96 -11.77 6.94 -3.29
CA CYS A 96 -11.84 7.88 -4.40
C CYS A 96 -11.51 9.29 -3.93
N TRP A 97 -10.65 10.00 -4.68
CA TRP A 97 -10.39 11.42 -4.50
C TRP A 97 -11.21 12.24 -5.51
N SER A 98 -12.35 12.75 -5.07
CA SER A 98 -13.24 13.59 -5.86
C SER A 98 -12.83 15.07 -5.83
N ASP A 99 -13.66 15.93 -6.40
CA ASP A 99 -13.49 17.39 -6.30
C ASP A 99 -13.84 17.93 -4.91
N ASP A 100 -14.60 17.18 -4.11
CA ASP A 100 -15.07 17.58 -2.78
C ASP A 100 -14.26 16.97 -1.62
N GLY A 101 -13.34 16.04 -1.92
CA GLY A 101 -12.53 15.39 -0.88
C GLY A 101 -12.24 13.93 -1.19
N ILE A 102 -12.16 13.11 -0.15
CA ILE A 102 -11.94 11.67 -0.27
C ILE A 102 -13.11 10.91 0.36
N PHE A 103 -13.50 9.79 -0.23
CA PHE A 103 -14.46 8.88 0.36
C PHE A 103 -14.02 7.43 0.22
N ASN A 104 -14.39 6.60 1.20
CA ASN A 104 -14.25 5.15 1.14
C ASN A 104 -15.32 4.56 0.20
N ILE A 105 -14.93 3.63 -0.64
CA ILE A 105 -15.84 2.82 -1.47
C ILE A 105 -16.53 1.76 -0.59
N GLU A 106 -15.86 1.32 0.48
CA GLU A 106 -16.27 0.23 1.34
C GLU A 106 -17.00 0.68 2.62
N GLY A 107 -17.64 -0.27 3.27
CA GLY A 107 -18.24 -0.17 4.61
C GLY A 107 -17.62 -1.16 5.61
N GLY A 108 -16.43 -1.69 5.32
CA GLY A 108 -15.71 -2.65 6.15
C GLY A 108 -14.22 -2.65 5.88
N CYS A 109 -13.51 -3.57 6.53
CA CYS A 109 -12.09 -3.86 6.31
C CYS A 109 -11.89 -5.35 6.08
N TYR A 110 -10.89 -5.71 5.27
CA TYR A 110 -10.53 -7.10 4.94
C TYR A 110 -9.06 -7.39 5.31
N ALA A 111 -8.79 -7.34 6.60
CA ALA A 111 -7.44 -7.38 7.15
C ALA A 111 -6.77 -8.76 7.05
N LYS A 112 -5.46 -8.76 6.81
CA LYS A 112 -4.62 -9.97 6.93
C LYS A 112 -4.47 -10.37 8.39
N CYS A 113 -4.56 -11.67 8.68
CA CYS A 113 -4.58 -12.21 10.04
C CYS A 113 -3.29 -12.92 10.45
N ILE A 114 -2.40 -13.26 9.52
CA ILE A 114 -1.16 -13.97 9.84
C ILE A 114 -0.27 -13.13 10.77
N GLY A 115 0.16 -13.71 11.89
CA GLY A 115 0.97 -13.04 12.92
C GLY A 115 0.23 -11.97 13.74
N LEU A 116 -1.10 -11.88 13.60
CA LEU A 116 -1.93 -10.92 14.34
C LEU A 116 -1.88 -11.20 15.84
N SER A 117 -1.69 -10.13 16.62
CA SER A 117 -1.67 -10.21 18.08
C SER A 117 -2.19 -8.90 18.68
N SER A 118 -2.82 -9.01 19.86
CA SER A 118 -3.31 -7.85 20.62
C SER A 118 -2.23 -6.82 20.93
N ASP A 119 -0.98 -7.26 21.08
CA ASP A 119 0.13 -6.40 21.49
C ASP A 119 0.65 -5.54 20.32
N LYS A 120 0.59 -6.08 19.10
CA LYS A 120 1.09 -5.40 17.90
C LYS A 120 0.03 -4.54 17.23
N GLU A 121 -1.20 -5.06 17.13
CA GLU A 121 -2.29 -4.48 16.34
C GLU A 121 -3.63 -4.59 17.11
N PRO A 122 -3.75 -3.89 18.26
CA PRO A 122 -4.90 -4.03 19.15
C PRO A 122 -6.22 -3.64 18.50
N GLU A 123 -6.26 -2.63 17.63
CA GLU A 123 -7.51 -2.20 16.97
C GLU A 123 -8.07 -3.30 16.06
N ILE A 124 -7.22 -3.90 15.23
CA ILE A 124 -7.60 -4.98 14.31
C ILE A 124 -7.96 -6.24 15.10
N TYR A 125 -7.16 -6.60 16.11
CA TYR A 125 -7.43 -7.77 16.95
C TYR A 125 -8.79 -7.65 17.66
N ASN A 126 -9.10 -6.48 18.23
CA ASN A 126 -10.37 -6.24 18.93
C ASN A 126 -11.57 -6.10 17.99
N ALA A 127 -11.35 -5.81 16.70
CA ALA A 127 -12.39 -5.84 15.68
C ALA A 127 -12.84 -7.28 15.34
N ILE A 128 -12.10 -8.31 15.74
CA ILE A 128 -12.49 -9.70 15.53
C ILE A 128 -13.46 -10.12 16.65
N ARG A 129 -14.76 -10.01 16.36
CA ARG A 129 -15.86 -10.35 17.28
C ARG A 129 -17.08 -10.81 16.50
N PHE A 130 -18.20 -11.07 17.19
CA PHE A 130 -19.45 -11.43 16.52
C PHE A 130 -19.81 -10.39 15.45
N GLY A 131 -20.07 -10.85 14.22
CA GLY A 131 -20.29 -10.02 13.03
C GLY A 131 -19.09 -9.95 12.07
N SER A 132 -17.90 -10.37 12.53
CA SER A 132 -16.72 -10.55 11.68
C SER A 132 -16.71 -11.94 11.06
N VAL A 133 -16.05 -12.08 9.91
CA VAL A 133 -15.83 -13.36 9.21
C VAL A 133 -14.34 -13.64 9.17
N LEU A 134 -13.92 -14.80 9.66
CA LEU A 134 -12.54 -15.27 9.55
C LEU A 134 -12.43 -16.25 8.39
N GLU A 135 -11.40 -16.11 7.59
CA GLU A 135 -11.19 -16.89 6.37
C GLU A 135 -9.81 -17.55 6.40
N ASN A 136 -9.81 -18.87 6.19
CA ASN A 136 -8.63 -19.73 6.15
C ASN A 136 -7.73 -19.69 7.41
N VAL A 137 -8.24 -19.26 8.56
CA VAL A 137 -7.54 -19.33 9.84
C VAL A 137 -7.65 -20.73 10.45
N VAL A 138 -6.60 -21.15 11.16
CA VAL A 138 -6.63 -22.37 11.98
C VAL A 138 -7.01 -21.99 13.41
N TYR A 139 -7.85 -22.80 14.04
CA TYR A 139 -8.29 -22.58 15.41
C TYR A 139 -8.43 -23.90 16.16
N ASP A 140 -8.28 -23.86 17.48
CA ASP A 140 -8.48 -25.03 18.32
C ASP A 140 -9.97 -25.36 18.42
N ARG A 141 -10.34 -26.60 18.08
CA ARG A 141 -11.75 -27.02 17.96
C ARG A 141 -12.49 -27.05 19.29
N HIS A 142 -11.79 -27.12 20.42
CA HIS A 142 -12.39 -27.19 21.76
C HIS A 142 -12.58 -25.81 22.37
N THR A 143 -11.50 -25.03 22.42
CA THR A 143 -11.44 -23.68 22.99
C THR A 143 -11.96 -22.60 22.05
N ARG A 144 -11.99 -22.88 20.74
CA ARG A 144 -12.32 -21.93 19.66
C ARG A 144 -11.34 -20.75 19.54
N ILE A 145 -10.18 -20.84 20.19
CA ILE A 145 -9.11 -19.84 20.08
C ILE A 145 -8.43 -20.00 18.72
N VAL A 146 -8.31 -18.90 18.00
CA VAL A 146 -7.63 -18.82 16.70
C VAL A 146 -6.12 -18.80 16.92
N ASN A 147 -5.39 -19.60 16.13
CA ASN A 147 -3.94 -19.54 16.07
C ASN A 147 -3.52 -18.68 14.87
N TYR A 148 -3.23 -17.40 15.12
CA TYR A 148 -2.85 -16.45 14.07
C TYR A 148 -1.45 -16.67 13.51
N ASP A 149 -0.62 -17.52 14.13
CA ASP A 149 0.70 -17.87 13.62
C ASP A 149 0.68 -19.11 12.70
N ASP A 150 -0.48 -19.79 12.58
CA ASP A 150 -0.62 -20.99 11.76
C ASP A 150 -0.96 -20.65 10.31
N SER A 151 -0.01 -20.91 9.41
CA SER A 151 -0.14 -20.75 7.96
C SER A 151 -0.31 -22.07 7.21
N SER A 152 -0.63 -23.17 7.89
CA SER A 152 -0.71 -24.52 7.27
C SER A 152 -1.72 -24.63 6.12
N LEU A 153 -2.75 -23.77 6.11
CA LEU A 153 -3.67 -23.63 4.98
C LEU A 153 -3.17 -22.62 3.94
N THR A 154 -2.73 -21.45 4.40
CA THR A 154 -2.20 -20.37 3.57
C THR A 154 -1.57 -19.29 4.46
N GLU A 155 -0.60 -18.55 3.95
CA GLU A 155 -0.14 -17.31 4.60
C GLU A 155 -1.10 -16.13 4.41
N ASN A 156 -2.09 -16.24 3.50
CA ASN A 156 -3.07 -15.21 3.24
C ASN A 156 -4.36 -15.41 4.06
N THR A 157 -4.21 -15.65 5.37
CA THR A 157 -5.35 -15.72 6.29
C THR A 157 -5.97 -14.33 6.47
N ARG A 158 -7.30 -14.26 6.60
CA ARG A 158 -8.04 -12.99 6.51
C ARG A 158 -9.16 -12.86 7.54
N CYS A 159 -9.54 -11.61 7.82
CA CYS A 159 -10.75 -11.28 8.55
C CYS A 159 -11.49 -10.11 7.88
N ALA A 160 -12.75 -10.32 7.55
CA ALA A 160 -13.67 -9.27 7.14
C ALA A 160 -14.46 -8.77 8.35
N TYR A 161 -14.49 -7.46 8.58
CA TYR A 161 -15.30 -6.85 9.64
C TYR A 161 -15.89 -5.50 9.21
N PRO A 162 -17.05 -5.09 9.76
CA PRO A 162 -17.61 -3.76 9.53
C PRO A 162 -16.68 -2.65 10.03
N ILE A 163 -16.67 -1.51 9.33
CA ILE A 163 -15.77 -0.39 9.67
C ILE A 163 -16.04 0.15 11.07
N GLU A 164 -17.29 0.05 11.56
CA GLU A 164 -17.68 0.47 12.90
C GLU A 164 -17.05 -0.36 14.03
N TYR A 165 -16.33 -1.44 13.70
CA TYR A 165 -15.59 -2.22 14.69
C TYR A 165 -14.23 -1.61 15.02
N ILE A 166 -13.74 -0.69 14.19
CA ILE A 166 -12.56 0.13 14.49
C ILE A 166 -13.00 1.34 15.32
N PRO A 167 -12.55 1.49 16.59
CA PRO A 167 -13.03 2.55 17.48
C PRO A 167 -12.80 3.98 16.96
N ASN A 168 -11.71 4.19 16.22
CA ASN A 168 -11.34 5.47 15.61
C ASN A 168 -11.71 5.54 14.13
N ALA A 169 -12.67 4.76 13.64
CA ALA A 169 -13.21 4.95 12.28
C ALA A 169 -13.93 6.31 12.15
N LYS A 170 -13.75 6.97 11.01
CA LYS A 170 -14.52 8.16 10.64
C LYS A 170 -15.89 7.71 10.13
N LEU A 171 -16.98 8.22 10.72
CA LEU A 171 -18.35 7.93 10.29
C LEU A 171 -19.09 9.24 10.01
N PRO A 172 -19.61 9.47 8.78
CA PRO A 172 -19.43 8.64 7.59
C PRO A 172 -17.95 8.61 7.13
N CYS A 173 -17.58 7.59 6.36
CA CYS A 173 -16.22 7.38 5.83
C CYS A 173 -15.89 8.35 4.67
N ILE A 174 -16.17 9.63 4.87
CA ILE A 174 -16.04 10.72 3.89
C ILE A 174 -15.31 11.86 4.58
N SER A 175 -14.25 12.37 3.97
CA SER A 175 -13.58 13.59 4.40
C SER A 175 -13.70 14.66 3.33
N SER A 176 -14.18 15.84 3.73
CA SER A 176 -14.13 17.04 2.88
C SER A 176 -12.74 17.66 2.81
N GLY A 177 -11.77 17.12 3.57
CA GLY A 177 -10.37 17.49 3.48
C GLY A 177 -9.71 16.82 2.28
N HIS A 178 -8.92 17.58 1.53
CA HIS A 178 -8.08 16.99 0.48
C HIS A 178 -6.77 16.44 1.08
N PRO A 179 -6.27 15.32 0.57
CA PRO A 179 -4.96 14.78 0.92
C PRO A 179 -3.86 15.83 0.93
N LYS A 180 -3.16 15.93 2.07
CA LYS A 180 -1.94 16.72 2.22
C LYS A 180 -0.68 15.88 2.06
N ASN A 181 -0.81 14.57 2.28
CA ASN A 181 0.29 13.62 2.14
C ASN A 181 -0.15 12.43 1.28
N ILE A 182 0.64 12.14 0.25
CA ILE A 182 0.54 10.93 -0.57
C ILE A 182 1.72 10.02 -0.21
N ILE A 183 1.43 8.87 0.36
CA ILE A 183 2.45 7.95 0.88
C ILE A 183 2.47 6.71 0.02
N LEU A 184 3.62 6.42 -0.59
CA LEU A 184 3.89 5.23 -1.37
C LEU A 184 4.70 4.26 -0.50
N LEU A 185 4.08 3.17 -0.06
CA LEU A 185 4.72 2.13 0.73
C LEU A 185 5.37 1.10 -0.18
N THR A 186 6.63 0.77 0.11
CA THR A 186 7.37 -0.28 -0.57
C THR A 186 8.03 -1.20 0.45
N CYS A 187 7.97 -2.51 0.22
CA CYS A 187 8.70 -3.48 1.02
C CYS A 187 9.98 -3.86 0.25
N ASP A 188 11.04 -3.06 0.36
CA ASP A 188 12.30 -3.36 -0.33
C ASP A 188 13.10 -4.43 0.40
N ALA A 189 13.10 -5.66 -0.14
CA ALA A 189 13.89 -6.77 0.40
C ALA A 189 15.37 -6.76 -0.03
N TYR A 190 15.78 -5.84 -0.91
CA TYR A 190 17.18 -5.63 -1.28
C TYR A 190 17.90 -4.68 -0.30
N GLY A 191 17.15 -3.90 0.49
CA GLY A 191 17.66 -3.05 1.56
C GLY A 191 18.43 -1.82 1.09
N VAL A 192 18.12 -1.33 -0.11
CA VAL A 192 18.82 -0.22 -0.78
C VAL A 192 17.97 1.04 -0.89
N LEU A 193 16.65 0.95 -0.72
CA LEU A 193 15.77 2.11 -0.67
C LEU A 193 15.80 2.76 0.73
N PRO A 194 15.88 4.09 0.81
CA PRO A 194 15.83 4.81 2.09
C PRO A 194 14.53 4.54 2.87
N PRO A 195 14.57 4.58 4.22
CA PRO A 195 13.36 4.45 5.04
C PRO A 195 12.27 5.47 4.68
N VAL A 196 12.68 6.68 4.29
CA VAL A 196 11.79 7.72 3.80
C VAL A 196 12.49 8.58 2.75
N SER A 197 11.77 8.97 1.72
CA SER A 197 12.21 9.97 0.74
C SER A 197 11.07 10.92 0.39
N LYS A 198 11.38 12.21 0.30
CA LYS A 198 10.45 13.21 -0.25
C LYS A 198 10.53 13.15 -1.78
N LEU A 199 9.37 13.06 -2.43
CA LEU A 199 9.28 12.92 -3.88
C LEU A 199 8.89 14.26 -4.52
N SER A 200 9.51 14.59 -5.65
CA SER A 200 8.91 15.56 -6.58
C SER A 200 7.64 15.00 -7.20
N PRO A 201 6.75 15.82 -7.80
CA PRO A 201 5.57 15.32 -8.52
C PRO A 201 5.93 14.30 -9.61
N ALA A 202 7.04 14.54 -10.33
CA ALA A 202 7.53 13.63 -11.35
C ALA A 202 7.97 12.28 -10.78
N GLN A 203 8.68 12.29 -9.65
CA GLN A 203 9.08 11.07 -8.95
C GLN A 203 7.88 10.34 -8.35
N ALA A 204 6.89 11.07 -7.82
CA ALA A 204 5.66 10.49 -7.33
C ALA A 204 4.95 9.71 -8.44
N MET A 205 4.82 10.30 -9.64
CA MET A 205 4.27 9.60 -10.81
C MET A 205 5.12 8.40 -11.23
N TYR A 206 6.45 8.54 -11.29
CA TYR A 206 7.34 7.44 -11.68
C TYR A 206 7.24 6.25 -10.72
N HIS A 207 7.31 6.50 -9.41
CA HIS A 207 7.21 5.46 -8.39
C HIS A 207 5.79 4.90 -8.28
N PHE A 208 4.76 5.70 -8.51
CA PHE A 208 3.38 5.25 -8.59
C PHE A 208 3.14 4.31 -9.77
N ILE A 209 3.58 4.67 -10.98
CA ILE A 209 3.51 3.78 -12.16
C ILE A 209 4.38 2.54 -11.97
N SER A 210 5.53 2.66 -11.31
CA SER A 210 6.39 1.50 -11.04
C SER A 210 5.72 0.54 -10.05
N GLY A 211 5.10 1.07 -8.98
CA GLY A 211 4.42 0.29 -7.95
C GLY A 211 5.29 -0.82 -7.38
N TYR A 212 6.53 -0.48 -7.03
CA TYR A 212 7.55 -1.43 -6.62
C TYR A 212 7.34 -1.92 -5.19
N THR A 213 7.45 -3.24 -5.01
CA THR A 213 7.65 -3.92 -3.72
C THR A 213 8.51 -5.17 -3.95
N ALA A 214 8.90 -5.89 -2.92
CA ALA A 214 9.50 -7.21 -3.05
C ALA A 214 8.65 -8.29 -2.39
N LYS A 215 8.62 -9.47 -3.02
CA LYS A 215 8.20 -10.71 -2.39
C LYS A 215 9.33 -11.23 -1.53
N ILE A 216 8.98 -11.72 -0.35
CA ILE A 216 9.94 -12.20 0.65
C ILE A 216 10.13 -13.70 0.46
N ALA A 217 11.37 -14.16 0.55
CA ALA A 217 11.68 -15.58 0.47
C ALA A 217 11.00 -16.35 1.61
N GLY A 218 10.28 -17.42 1.27
CA GLY A 218 9.57 -18.26 2.23
C GLY A 218 8.15 -17.82 2.59
N THR A 219 7.67 -16.66 2.11
CA THR A 219 6.29 -16.22 2.34
C THR A 219 5.32 -16.56 1.18
N GLU A 220 5.87 -16.99 0.04
CA GLU A 220 5.09 -17.40 -1.11
C GLU A 220 5.63 -18.73 -1.66
N GLU A 221 4.72 -19.59 -2.11
CA GLU A 221 5.08 -20.89 -2.67
C GLU A 221 6.00 -20.73 -3.88
N GLY A 222 7.22 -21.27 -3.78
CA GLY A 222 8.23 -21.21 -4.85
C GLY A 222 9.20 -20.02 -4.78
N VAL A 223 9.06 -19.08 -3.84
CA VAL A 223 9.97 -17.94 -3.69
C VAL A 223 11.09 -18.29 -2.69
N THR A 224 12.28 -18.60 -3.20
CA THR A 224 13.47 -18.97 -2.40
C THR A 224 14.43 -17.80 -2.14
N GLU A 225 14.33 -16.72 -2.92
CA GLU A 225 15.12 -15.50 -2.81
C GLU A 225 14.23 -14.27 -2.98
N PRO A 226 14.62 -13.08 -2.49
CA PRO A 226 13.88 -11.85 -2.71
C PRO A 226 13.61 -11.56 -4.19
N GLU A 227 12.33 -11.41 -4.54
CA GLU A 227 11.91 -11.13 -5.91
C GLU A 227 11.29 -9.73 -6.00
N ALA A 228 11.92 -8.84 -6.76
CA ALA A 228 11.36 -7.55 -7.12
C ALA A 228 10.04 -7.73 -7.88
N THR A 229 8.96 -7.16 -7.34
CA THR A 229 7.63 -7.15 -7.94
C THR A 229 7.23 -5.72 -8.26
N PHE A 230 6.72 -5.51 -9.47
CA PHE A 230 6.21 -4.22 -9.92
C PHE A 230 4.73 -4.40 -10.24
N SER A 231 3.88 -3.65 -9.54
CA SER A 231 2.44 -3.65 -9.76
C SER A 231 2.03 -2.22 -9.99
N ALA A 232 1.91 -1.82 -11.26
CA ALA A 232 1.57 -0.46 -11.63
C ALA A 232 0.44 0.16 -10.80
N CYS A 233 0.63 1.41 -10.39
CA CYS A 233 -0.27 2.15 -9.50
C CYS A 233 -0.54 1.48 -8.15
N PHE A 234 0.33 0.53 -7.73
CA PHE A 234 0.13 -0.35 -6.58
C PHE A 234 -1.17 -1.18 -6.66
N GLY A 235 -1.66 -1.45 -7.87
CA GLY A 235 -2.92 -2.14 -8.09
C GLY A 235 -3.13 -2.60 -9.53
N GLN A 236 -2.06 -3.04 -10.20
CA GLN A 236 -2.07 -3.39 -11.63
C GLN A 236 -3.22 -4.30 -12.07
N PRO A 237 -3.59 -5.35 -11.31
CA PRO A 237 -4.66 -6.25 -11.75
C PRO A 237 -6.06 -5.61 -11.77
N PHE A 238 -6.21 -4.39 -11.24
CA PHE A 238 -7.49 -3.67 -11.10
C PHE A 238 -7.55 -2.43 -12.00
N LEU A 239 -6.47 -2.14 -12.71
CA LEU A 239 -6.42 -1.01 -13.63
C LEU A 239 -7.17 -1.36 -14.91
N VAL A 240 -8.13 -0.50 -15.24
CA VAL A 240 -8.88 -0.56 -16.50
C VAL A 240 -8.17 0.26 -17.59
N LEU A 241 -7.59 1.39 -17.20
CA LEU A 241 -6.89 2.30 -18.11
C LEU A 241 -5.38 2.09 -18.04
N HIS A 242 -4.67 2.70 -18.99
CA HIS A 242 -3.21 2.74 -18.95
C HIS A 242 -2.71 3.41 -17.65
N PRO A 243 -1.69 2.87 -16.94
CA PRO A 243 -1.19 3.42 -15.67
C PRO A 243 -0.86 4.93 -15.71
N ALA A 244 -0.33 5.42 -16.83
CA ALA A 244 -0.02 6.84 -17.01
C ALA A 244 -1.23 7.76 -16.85
N ARG A 245 -2.45 7.28 -17.11
CA ARG A 245 -3.70 8.04 -16.93
C ARG A 245 -3.97 8.29 -15.44
N TYR A 246 -3.86 7.26 -14.62
CA TYR A 246 -4.04 7.39 -13.17
C TYR A 246 -2.93 8.25 -12.55
N ALA A 247 -1.69 8.08 -13.00
CA ALA A 247 -0.57 8.90 -12.54
C ALA A 247 -0.77 10.40 -12.84
N LYS A 248 -1.28 10.72 -14.04
CA LYS A 248 -1.63 12.09 -14.40
C LYS A 248 -2.74 12.66 -13.50
N MET A 249 -3.81 11.91 -13.26
CA MET A 249 -4.90 12.32 -12.36
C MET A 249 -4.38 12.60 -10.95
N LEU A 250 -3.52 11.71 -10.43
CA LEU A 250 -2.89 11.88 -9.11
C LEU A 250 -2.05 13.15 -9.05
N ALA A 251 -1.21 13.39 -10.06
CA ALA A 251 -0.34 14.57 -10.12
C ALA A 251 -1.13 15.89 -10.23
N GLU A 252 -2.22 15.90 -11.00
CA GLU A 252 -3.12 17.05 -11.12
C GLU A 252 -3.76 17.38 -9.76
N LYS A 253 -4.28 16.37 -9.05
CA LYS A 253 -4.85 16.53 -7.70
C LYS A 253 -3.79 16.97 -6.68
N MET A 254 -2.61 16.35 -6.68
CA MET A 254 -1.51 16.75 -5.80
C MET A 254 -1.13 18.22 -6.01
N LYS A 255 -1.01 18.66 -7.27
CA LYS A 255 -0.69 20.04 -7.61
C LYS A 255 -1.80 21.00 -7.17
N GLN A 256 -3.06 20.67 -7.47
CA GLN A 256 -4.22 21.49 -7.10
C GLN A 256 -4.32 21.72 -5.60
N HIS A 257 -4.01 20.70 -4.79
CA HIS A 257 -4.20 20.75 -3.34
C HIS A 257 -2.90 20.94 -2.54
N SER A 258 -1.77 21.14 -3.25
CA SER A 258 -0.43 21.28 -2.68
C SER A 258 -0.08 20.14 -1.73
N ALA A 259 -0.30 18.90 -2.19
CA ALA A 259 0.02 17.69 -1.44
C ALA A 259 1.50 17.32 -1.60
N ASP A 260 2.16 16.97 -0.50
CA ASP A 260 3.49 16.37 -0.52
C ASP A 260 3.39 14.86 -0.83
N ALA A 261 4.39 14.31 -1.52
CA ALA A 261 4.50 12.87 -1.77
C ALA A 261 5.75 12.26 -1.13
N TRP A 262 5.60 11.03 -0.65
CA TRP A 262 6.58 10.33 0.16
C TRP A 262 6.75 8.90 -0.33
N LEU A 263 7.98 8.42 -0.48
CA LEU A 263 8.28 7.00 -0.62
C LEU A 263 8.79 6.47 0.72
N ILE A 264 8.16 5.43 1.26
CA ILE A 264 8.51 4.86 2.56
C ILE A 264 8.84 3.39 2.38
N ASN A 265 10.07 3.02 2.75
CA ASN A 265 10.50 1.64 2.79
C ASN A 265 10.08 1.01 4.15
N THR A 266 9.25 -0.02 4.09
CA THR A 266 8.82 -0.86 5.22
C THR A 266 9.43 -2.27 5.18
N GLY A 267 10.34 -2.49 4.22
CA GLY A 267 11.12 -3.71 4.02
C GLY A 267 12.39 -3.73 4.86
N TRP A 268 13.54 -3.95 4.22
CA TRP A 268 14.82 -4.22 4.86
C TRP A 268 15.74 -3.01 4.89
N GLN A 269 16.68 -3.05 5.84
CA GLN A 269 17.78 -2.10 5.99
C GLN A 269 19.07 -2.81 6.39
N GLY A 270 20.21 -2.15 6.12
CA GLY A 270 21.54 -2.62 6.52
C GLY A 270 22.06 -3.86 5.76
N GLY A 271 21.37 -4.25 4.70
CA GLY A 271 21.67 -5.42 3.87
C GLY A 271 20.42 -5.95 3.17
N ALA A 272 20.59 -6.78 2.16
CA ALA A 272 19.49 -7.55 1.58
C ALA A 272 18.94 -8.58 2.57
N TYR A 273 17.77 -9.14 2.28
CA TYR A 273 17.18 -10.25 3.04
C TYR A 273 18.21 -11.35 3.33
N GLY A 274 18.23 -11.84 4.56
CA GLY A 274 19.23 -12.81 5.05
C GLY A 274 20.45 -12.17 5.75
N VAL A 275 20.79 -10.91 5.45
CA VAL A 275 21.88 -10.16 6.09
C VAL A 275 21.37 -8.92 6.83
N GLY A 276 20.49 -8.17 6.16
CA GLY A 276 19.80 -7.01 6.71
C GLY A 276 18.71 -7.42 7.70
N GLU A 277 18.10 -6.41 8.32
CA GLU A 277 16.94 -6.58 9.20
C GLU A 277 15.76 -5.78 8.67
N ARG A 278 14.54 -6.24 8.96
CA ARG A 278 13.34 -5.47 8.61
C ARG A 278 13.35 -4.15 9.40
N ILE A 279 12.99 -3.05 8.73
CA ILE A 279 12.84 -1.74 9.36
C ILE A 279 11.83 -1.86 10.50
N LYS A 280 12.26 -1.49 11.71
CA LYS A 280 11.45 -1.64 12.92
C LYS A 280 10.20 -0.78 12.78
N LEU A 281 9.03 -1.36 13.06
CA LEU A 281 7.73 -0.66 12.96
C LEU A 281 7.71 0.68 13.71
N LYS A 282 8.40 0.77 14.86
CA LYS A 282 8.53 2.02 15.62
C LYS A 282 9.17 3.16 14.79
N TYR A 283 10.11 2.85 13.90
CA TYR A 283 10.73 3.85 13.02
C TYR A 283 9.79 4.26 11.90
N SER A 284 9.08 3.30 11.28
CA SER A 284 8.05 3.63 10.28
C SER A 284 6.94 4.50 10.88
N ARG A 285 6.46 4.21 12.10
CA ARG A 285 5.50 5.08 12.81
C ARG A 285 6.07 6.47 13.12
N ALA A 286 7.33 6.56 13.55
CA ALA A 286 7.98 7.85 13.79
C ALA A 286 8.14 8.70 12.51
N ILE A 287 8.43 8.05 11.38
CA ILE A 287 8.44 8.70 10.05
C ILE A 287 7.05 9.23 9.71
N ILE A 288 6.00 8.41 9.85
CA ILE A 288 4.62 8.82 9.60
C ILE A 288 4.20 9.98 10.51
N ASP A 289 4.53 9.93 11.80
CA ASP A 289 4.31 11.02 12.75
C ASP A 289 5.01 12.31 12.30
N SER A 290 6.23 12.21 11.77
CA SER A 290 7.03 13.36 11.29
C SER A 290 6.52 13.92 9.96
N ILE A 291 5.86 13.10 9.13
CA ILE A 291 5.11 13.55 7.96
C ILE A 291 3.88 14.33 8.41
N HIS A 292 3.07 13.76 9.31
CA HIS A 292 1.83 14.37 9.78
C HIS A 292 2.05 15.66 10.59
N SER A 293 3.14 15.75 11.34
CA SER A 293 3.50 16.98 12.07
C SER A 293 3.96 18.12 11.15
N GLY A 294 4.29 17.80 9.90
CA GLY A 294 4.91 18.71 8.94
C GLY A 294 6.42 18.90 9.17
N GLU A 295 7.04 18.17 10.10
CA GLU A 295 8.50 18.21 10.32
C GLU A 295 9.25 17.89 9.02
N LEU A 296 8.94 16.76 8.39
CA LEU A 296 9.66 16.35 7.17
C LEU A 296 9.39 17.31 6.01
N SER A 297 8.24 17.97 5.95
CA SER A 297 7.97 18.96 4.88
C SER A 297 8.96 20.13 4.89
N LYS A 298 9.55 20.44 6.05
CA LYS A 298 10.48 21.56 6.31
C LYS A 298 11.91 21.11 6.62
N ALA A 299 12.18 19.80 6.58
CA ALA A 299 13.49 19.25 6.92
C ALA A 299 14.57 19.63 5.89
N GLU A 300 15.83 19.50 6.28
CA GLU A 300 16.94 19.50 5.35
C GLU A 300 17.12 18.12 4.71
N TYR A 301 17.43 18.11 3.42
CA TYR A 301 17.57 16.90 2.62
C TYR A 301 18.99 16.75 2.06
N GLU A 302 19.38 15.51 1.82
CA GLU A 302 20.53 15.14 1.00
C GLU A 302 20.07 14.28 -0.19
N SER A 303 20.79 14.40 -1.31
CA SER A 303 20.48 13.65 -2.53
C SER A 303 20.96 12.21 -2.45
N TYR A 304 20.08 11.27 -2.76
CA TYR A 304 20.36 9.84 -2.90
C TYR A 304 20.43 9.47 -4.40
N GLY A 305 21.64 9.54 -4.94
CA GLY A 305 21.91 9.71 -6.37
C GLY A 305 21.24 8.73 -7.33
N VAL A 306 21.51 7.42 -7.24
CA VAL A 306 21.08 6.46 -8.28
C VAL A 306 19.57 6.45 -8.50
N PHE A 307 18.77 6.70 -7.47
CA PHE A 307 17.30 6.80 -7.58
C PHE A 307 16.81 8.26 -7.65
N ASN A 308 17.72 9.23 -7.66
CA ASN A 308 17.46 10.67 -7.61
C ASN A 308 16.62 11.12 -6.39
N LEU A 309 16.53 10.31 -5.34
CA LEU A 309 15.65 10.56 -4.19
C LEU A 309 16.22 11.64 -3.27
N GLN A 310 15.34 12.31 -2.52
CA GLN A 310 15.73 13.23 -1.44
C GLN A 310 15.47 12.56 -0.10
N ILE A 311 16.53 12.34 0.68
CA ILE A 311 16.44 11.73 2.02
C ILE A 311 16.65 12.80 3.10
N PRO A 312 15.84 12.81 4.17
CA PRO A 312 16.01 13.80 5.22
C PRO A 312 17.29 13.52 6.01
N LYS A 313 18.00 14.58 6.42
CA LYS A 313 19.20 14.44 7.26
C LYS A 313 18.88 14.01 8.69
N SER A 314 17.66 14.27 9.15
CA SER A 314 17.16 13.91 10.47
C SER A 314 15.64 13.65 10.44
N CYS A 315 15.16 12.79 11.33
CA CYS A 315 13.75 12.53 11.56
C CYS A 315 13.56 12.19 13.04
N THR A 316 12.67 12.89 13.73
CA THR A 316 12.41 12.65 15.16
C THR A 316 12.05 11.18 15.40
N GLY A 317 12.69 10.56 16.41
CA GLY A 317 12.45 9.16 16.77
C GLY A 317 13.14 8.12 15.88
N VAL A 318 13.94 8.54 14.89
CA VAL A 318 14.70 7.65 14.00
C VAL A 318 16.20 7.98 14.06
N PRO A 319 17.08 6.99 14.29
CA PRO A 319 18.53 7.19 14.20
C PRO A 319 18.96 7.74 12.83
N SER A 320 19.77 8.80 12.80
CA SER A 320 20.17 9.47 11.55
C SER A 320 20.89 8.58 10.55
N ASP A 321 21.69 7.63 11.04
CA ASP A 321 22.45 6.71 10.18
C ASP A 321 21.51 5.82 9.35
N ILE A 322 20.36 5.44 9.90
CA ILE A 322 19.37 4.58 9.23
C ILE A 322 18.73 5.29 8.02
N LEU A 323 18.62 6.62 8.05
CA LEU A 323 17.98 7.39 6.97
C LEU A 323 18.72 7.28 5.63
N ASN A 324 20.01 6.95 5.66
CA ASN A 324 20.82 6.68 4.47
C ASN A 324 21.28 5.21 4.46
N PRO A 325 20.69 4.34 3.61
CA PRO A 325 21.00 2.91 3.58
C PRO A 325 22.49 2.58 3.41
N SER A 326 23.25 3.44 2.72
CA SER A 326 24.68 3.24 2.51
C SER A 326 25.50 3.31 3.81
N ARG A 327 25.01 4.02 4.84
CA ARG A 327 25.69 4.18 6.13
C ARG A 327 25.51 2.99 7.06
N THR A 328 24.45 2.20 6.86
CA THR A 328 24.10 1.06 7.71
C THR A 328 24.36 -0.29 7.05
N TRP A 329 24.79 -0.31 5.79
CA TRP A 329 25.10 -1.53 5.07
C TRP A 329 26.22 -2.32 5.75
N LYS A 330 25.94 -3.57 6.14
CA LYS A 330 26.90 -4.43 6.84
C LYS A 330 27.96 -5.05 5.92
N GLY A 331 27.65 -5.17 4.63
CA GLY A 331 28.56 -5.71 3.61
C GLY A 331 29.57 -4.68 3.10
N SER A 332 30.28 -5.00 2.03
CA SER A 332 31.21 -4.06 1.41
C SER A 332 30.48 -2.94 0.66
N GLY A 333 31.15 -1.79 0.48
CA GLY A 333 30.60 -0.69 -0.31
C GLY A 333 30.35 -1.06 -1.78
N GLU A 334 31.12 -2.02 -2.31
CA GLU A 334 30.92 -2.54 -3.68
C GLU A 334 29.69 -3.45 -3.76
N GLU A 335 29.44 -4.28 -2.75
CA GLU A 335 28.20 -5.08 -2.65
C GLU A 335 26.97 -4.17 -2.62
N PHE A 336 27.00 -3.10 -1.81
CA PHE A 336 25.91 -2.12 -1.77
C PHE A 336 25.66 -1.50 -3.15
N LYS A 337 26.71 -1.02 -3.82
CA LYS A 337 26.61 -0.44 -5.16
C LYS A 337 26.03 -1.43 -6.16
N HIS A 338 26.51 -2.68 -6.13
CA HIS A 338 26.03 -3.74 -7.01
C HIS A 338 24.54 -4.01 -6.80
N THR A 339 24.10 -4.23 -5.55
CA THR A 339 22.68 -4.48 -5.24
C THR A 339 21.81 -3.28 -5.61
N ARG A 340 22.25 -2.06 -5.29
CA ARG A 340 21.53 -0.82 -5.62
C ARG A 340 21.37 -0.63 -7.12
N ASN A 341 22.44 -0.83 -7.88
CA ASN A 341 22.42 -0.69 -9.33
C ASN A 341 21.57 -1.81 -9.97
N SER A 342 21.64 -3.05 -9.47
CA SER A 342 20.77 -4.14 -9.92
C SER A 342 19.29 -3.82 -9.71
N LEU A 343 18.91 -3.22 -8.57
CA LEU A 343 17.54 -2.78 -8.37
C LEU A 343 17.16 -1.65 -9.34
N ALA A 344 18.04 -0.67 -9.55
CA ALA A 344 17.82 0.41 -10.51
C ALA A 344 17.60 -0.11 -11.95
N GLU A 345 18.35 -1.13 -12.38
CA GLU A 345 18.16 -1.77 -13.69
C GLU A 345 16.77 -2.39 -13.82
N ARG A 346 16.27 -3.00 -12.74
CA ARG A 346 14.92 -3.60 -12.71
C ARG A 346 13.83 -2.54 -12.83
N PHE A 347 13.98 -1.39 -12.15
CA PHE A 347 13.09 -0.24 -12.31
C PHE A 347 13.08 0.26 -13.76
N ILE A 348 14.26 0.50 -14.35
CA ILE A 348 14.39 0.97 -15.73
C ILE A 348 13.77 -0.04 -16.70
N LYS A 349 14.05 -1.34 -16.54
CA LYS A 349 13.50 -2.41 -17.38
C LYS A 349 11.98 -2.49 -17.28
N ASN A 350 11.43 -2.43 -16.07
CA ASN A 350 9.98 -2.45 -15.85
C ASN A 350 9.30 -1.24 -16.50
N PHE A 351 9.89 -0.06 -16.37
CA PHE A 351 9.26 1.17 -16.83
C PHE A 351 9.11 1.26 -18.36
N LYS A 352 9.93 0.52 -19.12
CA LYS A 352 9.81 0.43 -20.60
C LYS A 352 8.41 0.03 -21.06
N SER A 353 7.68 -0.75 -20.28
CA SER A 353 6.30 -1.16 -20.62
C SER A 353 5.28 -0.02 -20.57
N TYR A 354 5.64 1.15 -20.05
CA TYR A 354 4.74 2.30 -19.86
C TYR A 354 5.25 3.59 -20.52
N GLU A 355 6.40 3.53 -21.20
CA GLU A 355 7.11 4.72 -21.70
C GLU A 355 6.37 5.41 -22.86
N ASP A 356 5.52 4.68 -23.58
CA ASP A 356 4.73 5.15 -24.71
C ASP A 356 3.71 6.25 -24.33
N GLN A 357 3.27 6.27 -23.07
CA GLN A 357 2.35 7.28 -22.54
C GLN A 357 2.92 8.08 -21.36
N ALA A 358 4.19 7.87 -21.01
CA ALA A 358 4.87 8.66 -19.98
C ALA A 358 5.40 9.98 -20.56
N THR A 359 5.31 11.07 -19.80
CA THR A 359 5.93 12.34 -20.20
C THR A 359 7.45 12.28 -20.02
N SER A 360 8.18 13.13 -20.72
CA SER A 360 9.64 13.26 -20.56
C SER A 360 10.06 13.57 -19.13
N GLU A 361 9.23 14.32 -18.39
CA GLU A 361 9.43 14.63 -16.97
C GLU A 361 9.34 13.38 -16.09
N ILE A 362 8.39 12.48 -16.36
CA ILE A 362 8.29 11.20 -15.63
C ILE A 362 9.48 10.32 -15.96
N LEU A 363 9.88 10.23 -17.23
CA LEU A 363 11.01 9.41 -17.67
C LEU A 363 12.33 9.86 -17.04
N SER A 364 12.55 11.17 -16.89
CA SER A 364 13.76 11.70 -16.25
C SER A 364 13.76 11.59 -14.72
N ALA A 365 12.62 11.29 -14.10
CA ALA A 365 12.50 11.11 -12.65
C ALA A 365 12.92 9.72 -12.15
N GLY A 366 13.13 8.77 -13.06
CA GLY A 366 13.57 7.42 -12.74
C GLY A 366 15.04 7.30 -12.31
N PRO A 367 15.48 6.08 -11.96
CA PRO A 367 16.87 5.83 -11.62
C PRO A 367 17.82 6.06 -12.79
N VAL A 368 19.03 6.51 -12.49
CA VAL A 368 20.12 6.71 -13.45
C VAL A 368 21.34 5.91 -12.97
N ILE A 369 21.80 5.00 -13.82
CA ILE A 369 22.99 4.19 -13.57
C ILE A 369 24.16 4.87 -14.30
N SER A 370 25.16 5.28 -13.52
CA SER A 370 26.41 5.85 -14.01
C SER A 370 27.42 4.77 -14.38
#